data_AF-A0A8C8AAM3-F1
#
_entry.id   AF-A0A8C8AAM3-F1
#
_cell.length_a   1.000
_cell.length_b   1.000
_cell.length_c   1.000
_cell.angle_alpha   90.00
_cell.angle_beta   90.00
_cell.angle_gamma   90.00
#
_symmetry.space_group_name_H-M   'P 1'
#
loop_
_entity.id
_entity.type
_entity.pdbx_description
1 polymer ?
#
loop_
_entity_poly.entity_id
_entity_poly.type
_entity_poly.pdbx_seq_one_letter_code
_entity_poly.pdbx_strand_id
1 'polypeptide(L)'
;MGDESLRNRSLIRVWCGPAPPQTATVGLGPPLNCTVPSHCSTKGIESLHNVTRQKCEHLFTNTPLPDLAVGLVLLAGSLVVLCTCLILLVKLLNSLLKGQVAKAIQKVINTDLPHPLSWLTGYFAMVVGAGMTFVVQSSSVFTSAITPLIGWGASPTGLGVISIERAYPLTLGSNIGTTTTAILAALASPGDKLASSFQIALCHFFFNISGILLWYPLPFTRLPIRMAKALGERTAKYRWFAVLYLIVCFLLLPSLIFGISMAGWRALVGVGTPFLGLLFFVGLVNALQARSPGHLPKWLQTWDFLPAWMHSLQPLDQLITRARLGLDNPALSYPEEVPGPAIRVGSPRPPLHSATRL
;
A
#
# COMPACT_ATOMS: atom_id res chain seq x y z
N MET A 1 37.71 37.47 -2.14
CA MET A 1 38.41 36.66 -1.12
C MET A 1 37.38 36.26 -0.09
N GLY A 2 36.98 34.99 -0.07
CA GLY A 2 35.93 34.47 0.81
C GLY A 2 36.46 34.21 2.21
N ASP A 3 35.63 34.52 3.21
CA ASP A 3 35.92 34.41 4.64
C ASP A 3 36.27 32.95 5.03
N GLU A 4 37.50 32.71 5.48
CA GLU A 4 37.98 31.35 5.83
C GLU A 4 37.20 30.71 6.99
N SER A 5 36.51 31.52 7.82
CA SER A 5 35.70 31.06 8.93
C SER A 5 34.47 30.23 8.50
N LEU A 6 33.94 30.48 7.30
CA LEU A 6 32.79 29.76 6.75
C LEU A 6 33.17 28.41 6.13
N ARG A 7 34.44 28.23 5.73
CA ARG A 7 34.95 26.98 5.13
C ARG A 7 34.93 25.79 6.09
N ASN A 8 34.94 26.04 7.40
CA ASN A 8 34.82 25.02 8.45
C ASN A 8 33.36 24.66 8.82
N ARG A 9 32.37 25.41 8.31
CA ARG A 9 30.93 25.11 8.47
C ARG A 9 30.31 24.44 7.24
N SER A 10 31.08 24.30 6.17
CA SER A 10 30.73 23.59 4.92
C SER A 10 30.64 22.08 5.13
N LEU A 11 29.86 21.40 4.27
CA LEU A 11 29.75 19.93 4.22
C LEU A 11 31.10 19.26 3.86
N ILE A 12 32.01 20.02 3.25
CA ILE A 12 33.33 19.57 2.79
C ILE A 12 34.37 19.96 3.84
N ARG A 13 34.35 19.28 5.00
CA ARG A 13 35.42 19.46 6.00
C ARG A 13 36.71 18.84 5.50
N VAL A 14 37.76 19.64 5.31
CA VAL A 14 39.10 19.13 4.96
C VAL A 14 39.79 18.51 6.19
N TRP A 15 39.40 18.96 7.40
CA TRP A 15 40.03 18.58 8.66
C TRP A 15 38.98 18.08 9.66
N CYS A 16 39.22 16.90 10.22
CA CYS A 16 38.38 16.28 11.23
C CYS A 16 39.11 16.37 12.57
N GLY A 17 38.69 17.30 13.43
CA GLY A 17 39.27 17.49 14.75
C GLY A 17 38.51 18.56 15.56
N PRO A 18 38.65 18.59 16.90
CA PRO A 18 38.03 19.62 17.73
C PRO A 18 38.51 21.00 17.29
N ALA A 19 37.57 21.95 17.16
CA ALA A 19 37.89 23.35 16.85
C ALA A 19 38.81 23.93 17.95
N PRO A 20 39.75 24.83 17.62
CA PRO A 20 40.58 25.45 18.64
C PRO A 20 39.67 26.15 19.67
N PRO A 21 39.97 26.06 20.97
CA PRO A 21 39.34 26.94 21.95
C PRO A 21 39.64 28.38 21.51
N GLN A 22 38.58 29.19 21.40
CA GLN A 22 38.72 30.62 21.20
C GLN A 22 39.63 31.13 22.33
N THR A 23 40.67 31.88 21.98
CA THR A 23 41.61 32.50 22.92
C THR A 23 40.82 33.39 23.88
N ALA A 24 40.47 32.85 25.05
CA ALA A 24 40.01 33.65 26.16
C ALA A 24 41.18 34.54 26.60
N THR A 25 41.03 35.84 26.42
CA THR A 25 41.97 36.84 26.92
C THR A 25 41.89 36.80 28.44
N VAL A 26 42.81 36.05 29.08
CA VAL A 26 42.95 36.07 30.54
C VAL A 26 43.68 37.37 30.89
N GLY A 27 43.00 38.27 31.58
CA GLY A 27 43.54 39.56 32.02
C GLY A 27 44.79 39.39 32.88
N LEU A 28 45.82 40.20 32.60
CA LEU A 28 47.02 40.33 33.43
C LEU A 28 46.63 40.82 34.84
N GLY A 29 46.88 40.00 35.85
CA GLY A 29 47.04 40.48 37.23
C GLY A 29 48.40 41.18 37.40
N PRO A 30 48.54 42.08 38.39
CA PRO A 30 49.72 42.95 38.53
C PRO A 30 51.00 42.17 38.92
N PRO A 31 52.19 42.71 38.62
CA PRO A 31 53.46 41.99 38.76
C PRO A 31 53.84 41.78 40.24
N LEU A 32 54.18 40.54 40.60
CA LEU A 32 54.83 40.23 41.87
C LEU A 32 56.25 40.79 41.87
N ASN A 33 56.58 41.59 42.89
CA ASN A 33 57.92 42.07 43.20
C ASN A 33 58.90 40.91 43.39
N CYS A 34 60.00 40.91 42.64
CA CYS A 34 61.13 40.00 42.84
C CYS A 34 62.39 40.80 43.19
N THR A 35 62.86 40.68 44.43
CA THR A 35 64.06 41.34 44.97
C THR A 35 65.19 40.33 45.22
N VAL A 36 65.73 39.63 44.19
CA VAL A 36 67.11 39.07 44.11
C VAL A 36 67.40 38.62 42.64
N PRO A 37 68.55 38.95 42.01
CA PRO A 37 68.76 38.72 40.58
C PRO A 37 69.48 37.39 40.24
N SER A 38 68.90 36.23 40.57
CA SER A 38 69.45 34.95 40.04
C SER A 38 68.49 33.79 39.77
N HIS A 39 67.19 33.89 40.12
CA HIS A 39 66.22 32.83 39.75
C HIS A 39 64.81 33.39 39.51
N CYS A 40 64.62 34.15 38.43
CA CYS A 40 63.28 34.39 37.86
C CYS A 40 63.18 33.59 36.56
N SER A 41 62.66 32.37 36.66
CA SER A 41 62.38 31.52 35.50
C SER A 41 61.13 32.04 34.80
N THR A 42 61.30 32.77 33.69
CA THR A 42 60.22 33.04 32.73
C THR A 42 59.91 31.77 31.94
N LYS A 43 59.32 30.77 32.61
CA LYS A 43 58.59 29.73 31.89
C LYS A 43 57.20 30.26 31.61
N GLY A 44 57.11 31.05 30.54
CA GLY A 44 55.86 31.20 29.81
C GLY A 44 55.32 29.79 29.52
N ILE A 45 54.07 29.55 29.88
CA ILE A 45 53.37 28.30 29.57
C ILE A 45 53.13 28.30 28.06
N GLU A 46 54.11 27.85 27.28
CA GLU A 46 53.85 27.38 25.93
C GLU A 46 53.28 25.97 26.01
N SER A 47 51.96 25.90 26.25
CA SER A 47 51.20 24.70 25.90
C SER A 47 51.06 24.67 24.39
N LEU A 48 52.11 24.22 23.71
CA LEU A 48 52.02 23.81 22.31
C LEU A 48 51.29 22.46 22.27
N HIS A 49 49.97 22.46 22.43
CA HIS A 49 49.17 21.33 22.01
C HIS A 49 49.30 21.23 20.48
N ASN A 50 50.20 20.35 20.03
CA ASN A 50 50.21 19.83 18.68
C ASN A 50 48.86 19.12 18.44
N VAL A 51 47.83 19.88 18.07
CA VAL A 51 46.57 19.31 17.60
C VAL A 51 46.87 18.74 16.23
N THR A 52 47.17 17.44 16.19
CA THR A 52 47.37 16.67 14.97
C THR A 52 46.10 16.79 14.14
N ARG A 53 46.07 17.69 13.15
CA ARG A 53 44.96 17.82 12.22
C ARG A 53 44.88 16.53 11.38
N GLN A 54 43.94 15.65 11.69
CA GLN A 54 43.63 14.51 10.82
C GLN A 54 42.86 15.00 9.60
N LYS A 55 43.32 14.63 8.40
CA LYS A 55 42.52 14.81 7.17
C LYS A 55 41.31 13.90 7.26
N CYS A 56 40.12 14.43 7.01
CA CYS A 56 38.93 13.58 6.90
C CYS A 56 39.08 12.69 5.65
N GLU A 57 38.73 11.41 5.72
CA GLU A 57 38.58 10.56 4.53
C GLU A 57 37.10 10.53 4.12
N HIS A 58 36.72 11.42 3.20
CA HIS A 58 35.40 11.38 2.55
C HIS A 58 35.53 11.54 1.03
N LEU A 59 34.50 11.08 0.30
CA LEU A 59 34.49 10.94 -1.16
C LEU A 59 34.73 12.25 -1.93
N PHE A 60 34.56 13.41 -1.27
CA PHE A 60 34.69 14.75 -1.88
C PHE A 60 35.87 15.57 -1.31
N THR A 61 36.81 14.92 -0.64
CA THR A 61 38.02 15.56 -0.11
C THR A 61 38.78 16.28 -1.24
N ASN A 62 38.96 17.59 -1.11
CA ASN A 62 39.65 18.48 -2.07
C ASN A 62 38.93 18.75 -3.41
N THR A 63 37.61 18.58 -3.51
CA THR A 63 36.89 19.02 -4.71
C THR A 63 36.60 20.53 -4.67
N PRO A 64 36.79 21.28 -5.78
CA PRO A 64 36.55 22.73 -5.85
C PRO A 64 35.06 23.09 -5.96
N LEU A 65 34.15 22.13 -5.73
CA LEU A 65 32.72 22.29 -5.98
C LEU A 65 32.01 22.94 -4.79
N PRO A 66 30.99 23.79 -5.02
CA PRO A 66 30.19 24.35 -3.94
C PRO A 66 29.37 23.26 -3.23
N ASP A 67 29.11 23.43 -1.93
CA ASP A 67 28.37 22.48 -1.07
C ASP A 67 27.02 22.04 -1.68
N LEU A 68 26.32 22.97 -2.34
CA LEU A 68 25.06 22.72 -3.03
C LEU A 68 25.22 21.70 -4.18
N ALA A 69 26.30 21.80 -4.95
CA ALA A 69 26.57 20.89 -6.06
C ALA A 69 26.90 19.48 -5.54
N VAL A 70 27.69 19.37 -4.47
CA VAL A 70 27.97 18.07 -3.83
C VAL A 70 26.70 17.46 -3.24
N GLY A 71 25.85 18.27 -2.60
CA GLY A 71 24.53 17.83 -2.10
C GLY A 71 23.62 17.32 -3.21
N LEU A 72 23.54 18.01 -4.36
CA LEU A 72 22.75 17.59 -5.52
C LEU A 72 23.30 16.30 -6.16
N VAL A 73 24.62 16.14 -6.25
CA VAL A 73 25.26 14.92 -6.75
C VAL A 73 24.97 13.72 -5.84
N LEU A 74 25.09 13.89 -4.52
CA LEU A 74 24.76 12.87 -3.53
C LEU A 74 23.27 12.49 -3.55
N LEU A 75 22.39 13.49 -3.65
CA LEU A 75 20.95 13.28 -3.79
C LEU A 75 20.65 12.47 -5.05
N ALA A 76 21.15 12.90 -6.21
CA ALA A 76 20.97 12.21 -7.48
C ALA A 76 21.52 10.78 -7.43
N GLY A 77 22.72 10.57 -6.88
CA GLY A 77 23.32 9.25 -6.71
C GLY A 77 22.49 8.34 -5.82
N SER A 78 22.04 8.83 -4.67
CA SER A 78 21.18 8.07 -3.75
C SER A 78 19.84 7.70 -4.39
N LEU A 79 19.24 8.60 -5.17
CA LEU A 79 17.98 8.35 -5.87
C LEU A 79 18.17 7.31 -6.97
N VAL A 80 19.26 7.36 -7.73
CA VAL A 80 19.58 6.36 -8.76
C VAL A 80 19.83 4.99 -8.15
N VAL A 81 20.60 4.91 -7.05
CA VAL A 81 20.85 3.65 -6.34
C VAL A 81 19.55 3.09 -5.77
N LEU A 82 18.71 3.92 -5.15
CA LEU A 82 17.41 3.52 -4.62
C LEU A 82 16.48 3.02 -5.73
N CYS A 83 16.35 3.78 -6.82
CA CYS A 83 15.52 3.39 -7.97
C CYS A 83 16.01 2.09 -8.62
N THR A 84 17.34 1.94 -8.80
CA THR A 84 17.93 0.73 -9.38
C THR A 84 17.71 -0.47 -8.46
N CYS A 85 17.93 -0.30 -7.15
CA CYS A 85 17.64 -1.33 -6.14
C CYS A 85 16.17 -1.75 -6.18
N LEU A 86 15.24 -0.79 -6.21
CA LEU A 86 13.81 -1.07 -6.28
C LEU A 86 13.43 -1.82 -7.56
N ILE A 87 13.97 -1.42 -8.72
CA ILE A 87 13.71 -2.09 -10.01
C ILE A 87 14.27 -3.51 -10.03
N LEU A 88 15.51 -3.71 -9.56
CA LEU A 88 16.14 -5.03 -9.48
C LEU A 88 15.39 -5.94 -8.50
N LEU A 89 14.98 -5.40 -7.36
CA LEU A 89 14.15 -6.11 -6.39
C LEU A 89 12.84 -6.56 -7.04
N VAL A 90 12.11 -5.66 -7.71
CA VAL A 90 10.85 -6.00 -8.40
C VAL A 90 11.07 -7.02 -9.52
N LYS A 91 12.15 -6.91 -10.30
CA LYS A 91 12.48 -7.88 -11.36
C LYS A 91 12.84 -9.25 -10.81
N LEU A 92 13.67 -9.31 -9.77
CA LEU A 92 14.04 -10.55 -9.10
C LEU A 92 12.79 -11.22 -8.54
N LEU A 93 11.97 -10.45 -7.84
CA LEU A 93 10.71 -10.92 -7.27
C LEU A 93 9.78 -11.46 -8.36
N ASN A 94 9.57 -10.74 -9.46
CA ASN A 94 8.75 -11.21 -10.58
C ASN A 94 9.32 -12.47 -11.27
N SER A 95 10.64 -12.60 -11.34
CA SER A 95 11.31 -13.79 -11.88
C SER A 95 11.15 -15.02 -10.98
N LEU A 96 11.27 -14.85 -9.66
CA LEU A 96 11.08 -15.92 -8.67
C LEU A 96 9.64 -16.43 -8.64
N LEU A 97 8.68 -15.50 -8.80
CA LEU A 97 7.26 -15.80 -8.81
C LEU A 97 6.81 -16.62 -10.02
N LYS A 98 7.33 -16.33 -11.21
CA LYS A 98 7.05 -17.13 -12.43
C LYS A 98 7.66 -18.54 -12.38
N GLY A 99 8.57 -18.80 -11.44
CA GLY A 99 9.27 -20.06 -11.29
C GLY A 99 8.66 -20.99 -10.24
N GLN A 100 9.45 -21.34 -9.22
CA GLN A 100 9.11 -22.36 -8.22
C GLN A 100 7.99 -21.93 -7.27
N VAL A 101 7.85 -20.63 -7.02
CA VAL A 101 6.84 -20.09 -6.09
C VAL A 101 5.43 -20.28 -6.64
N ALA A 102 5.17 -19.97 -7.91
CA ALA A 102 3.86 -20.24 -8.53
C ALA A 102 3.51 -21.74 -8.50
N LYS A 103 4.49 -22.63 -8.74
CA LYS A 103 4.28 -24.09 -8.64
C LYS A 103 3.97 -24.54 -7.21
N ALA A 104 4.65 -23.98 -6.21
CA ALA A 104 4.38 -24.28 -4.80
C ALA A 104 2.98 -23.79 -4.38
N ILE A 105 2.60 -22.59 -4.81
CA ILE A 105 1.26 -22.03 -4.60
C ILE A 105 0.20 -22.92 -5.26
N GLN A 106 0.41 -23.33 -6.50
CA GLN A 106 -0.50 -24.22 -7.23
C GLN A 106 -0.64 -25.59 -6.54
N LYS A 107 0.46 -26.15 -6.04
CA LYS A 107 0.46 -27.42 -5.28
C LYS A 107 -0.35 -27.30 -3.99
N VAL A 108 -0.14 -26.23 -3.21
CA VAL A 108 -0.90 -25.97 -1.98
C VAL A 108 -2.39 -25.77 -2.27
N ILE A 109 -2.72 -25.04 -3.33
CA ILE A 109 -4.11 -24.71 -3.66
C ILE A 109 -4.88 -25.90 -4.22
N ASN A 110 -4.20 -26.83 -4.89
CA ASN A 110 -4.78 -28.08 -5.36
C ASN A 110 -4.79 -29.19 -4.30
N THR A 111 -4.15 -28.96 -3.14
CA THR A 111 -4.22 -29.90 -2.01
C THR A 111 -5.50 -29.64 -1.23
N ASP A 112 -6.58 -30.28 -1.65
CA ASP A 112 -7.81 -30.32 -0.86
C ASP A 112 -7.61 -31.32 0.29
N LEU A 113 -7.73 -30.83 1.54
CA LEU A 113 -7.74 -31.71 2.71
C LEU A 113 -8.95 -32.65 2.64
N PRO A 114 -8.79 -33.94 2.97
CA PRO A 114 -9.89 -34.89 2.98
C PRO A 114 -10.96 -34.49 4.02
N HIS A 115 -12.23 -34.79 3.73
CA HIS A 115 -13.32 -34.65 4.70
C HIS A 115 -12.97 -35.45 5.97
N PRO A 116 -13.11 -34.90 7.20
CA PRO A 116 -13.89 -33.74 7.63
C PRO A 116 -13.15 -32.39 7.79
N LEU A 117 -11.88 -32.29 7.38
CA LEU A 117 -11.03 -31.11 7.63
C LEU A 117 -11.10 -30.03 6.53
N SER A 118 -12.11 -30.06 5.65
CA SER A 118 -12.24 -29.13 4.54
C SER A 118 -12.35 -27.66 4.97
N TRP A 119 -12.86 -27.39 6.17
CA TRP A 119 -12.90 -26.05 6.75
C TRP A 119 -11.50 -25.50 7.09
N LEU A 120 -10.55 -26.39 7.38
CA LEU A 120 -9.16 -26.04 7.74
C LEU A 120 -8.34 -25.66 6.51
N THR A 121 -8.74 -26.10 5.31
CA THR A 121 -8.05 -25.79 4.04
C THR A 121 -7.86 -24.28 3.86
N GLY A 122 -8.86 -23.48 4.24
CA GLY A 122 -8.78 -22.03 4.16
C GLY A 122 -7.79 -21.41 5.16
N TYR A 123 -7.71 -21.94 6.37
CA TYR A 123 -6.72 -21.51 7.38
C TYR A 123 -5.31 -21.96 7.00
N PHE A 124 -5.15 -23.15 6.44
CA PHE A 124 -3.88 -23.62 5.91
C PHE A 124 -3.39 -22.71 4.77
N ALA A 125 -4.28 -22.35 3.85
CA ALA A 125 -3.98 -21.38 2.79
C ALA A 125 -3.57 -20.01 3.36
N MET A 126 -4.17 -19.58 4.48
CA MET A 126 -3.78 -18.35 5.17
C MET A 126 -2.36 -18.44 5.78
N VAL A 127 -2.04 -19.55 6.45
CA VAL A 127 -0.67 -19.79 6.99
C VAL A 127 0.36 -19.82 5.85
N VAL A 128 0.05 -20.47 4.74
CA VAL A 128 0.92 -20.49 3.56
C VAL A 128 1.11 -19.08 3.00
N GLY A 129 0.05 -18.30 2.86
CA GLY A 129 0.16 -16.90 2.42
C GLY A 129 1.05 -16.05 3.33
N ALA A 130 0.94 -16.25 4.65
CA ALA A 130 1.78 -15.58 5.64
C ALA A 130 3.25 -16.00 5.52
N GLY A 131 3.52 -17.30 5.45
CA GLY A 131 4.87 -17.84 5.32
C GLY A 131 5.54 -17.42 4.02
N MET A 132 4.82 -17.48 2.89
CA MET A 132 5.33 -17.03 1.60
C MET A 132 5.68 -15.55 1.61
N THR A 133 4.82 -14.73 2.20
CA THR A 133 5.09 -13.28 2.32
C THR A 133 6.23 -12.98 3.28
N PHE A 134 6.39 -13.76 4.34
CA PHE A 134 7.52 -13.64 5.26
C PHE A 134 8.85 -13.96 4.54
N VAL A 135 8.89 -15.02 3.74
CA VAL A 135 10.09 -15.40 2.95
C VAL A 135 10.41 -14.38 1.88
N VAL A 136 9.39 -13.93 1.14
CA VAL A 136 9.54 -12.99 0.03
C VAL A 136 9.69 -11.55 0.52
N GLN A 137 9.32 -11.27 1.77
CA GLN A 137 9.25 -9.94 2.41
C GLN A 137 8.45 -8.89 1.63
N SER A 138 7.63 -9.32 0.67
CA SER A 138 6.87 -8.43 -0.21
C SER A 138 5.50 -9.01 -0.52
N SER A 139 4.47 -8.44 0.10
CA SER A 139 3.08 -8.83 -0.12
C SER A 139 2.54 -8.36 -1.47
N SER A 140 3.05 -7.25 -2.02
CA SER A 140 2.66 -6.78 -3.36
C SER A 140 3.08 -7.77 -4.44
N VAL A 141 4.27 -8.32 -4.30
CA VAL A 141 4.81 -9.37 -5.16
C VAL A 141 3.95 -10.62 -5.05
N PHE A 142 3.74 -11.14 -3.84
CA PHE A 142 2.86 -12.29 -3.65
C PHE A 142 1.45 -12.09 -4.23
N THR A 143 0.79 -10.97 -3.94
CA THR A 143 -0.55 -10.66 -4.45
C THR A 143 -0.55 -10.57 -5.98
N SER A 144 0.43 -9.88 -6.58
CA SER A 144 0.56 -9.76 -8.04
C SER A 144 0.78 -11.10 -8.74
N ALA A 145 1.39 -12.07 -8.08
CA ALA A 145 1.59 -13.43 -8.60
C ALA A 145 0.28 -14.22 -8.64
N ILE A 146 -0.57 -14.02 -7.62
CA ILE A 146 -1.84 -14.71 -7.49
C ILE A 146 -2.89 -14.08 -8.40
N THR A 147 -2.92 -12.74 -8.55
CA THR A 147 -3.90 -12.03 -9.38
C THR A 147 -4.15 -12.64 -10.78
N PRO A 148 -3.13 -12.95 -11.61
CA PRO A 148 -3.36 -13.56 -12.93
C PRO A 148 -3.85 -15.01 -12.87
N LEU A 149 -3.69 -15.69 -11.73
CA LEU A 149 -4.17 -17.06 -11.51
C LEU A 149 -5.64 -17.09 -11.03
N ILE A 150 -6.15 -15.96 -10.52
CA ILE A 150 -7.55 -15.78 -10.13
C ILE A 150 -8.37 -15.53 -11.40
N GLY A 151 -9.12 -16.53 -11.85
CA GLY A 151 -9.98 -16.37 -13.01
C GLY A 151 -10.66 -17.65 -13.45
N TRP A 152 -11.87 -17.51 -13.98
CA TRP A 152 -12.60 -18.55 -14.69
C TRP A 152 -12.23 -18.48 -16.18
N GLY A 153 -11.34 -19.36 -16.63
CA GLY A 153 -11.27 -19.81 -18.03
C GLY A 153 -10.84 -18.87 -19.17
N ALA A 154 -10.53 -17.58 -18.96
CA ALA A 154 -10.30 -16.64 -20.09
C ALA A 154 -8.95 -15.91 -20.12
N SER A 155 -7.90 -16.42 -19.47
CA SER A 155 -6.54 -15.94 -19.75
C SER A 155 -5.94 -16.73 -20.93
N PRO A 156 -5.44 -16.09 -22.00
CA PRO A 156 -4.81 -16.76 -23.14
C PRO A 156 -3.53 -17.53 -22.77
N THR A 157 -3.10 -17.47 -21.50
CA THR A 157 -1.96 -18.21 -20.94
C THR A 157 -2.35 -19.48 -20.17
N GLY A 158 -3.63 -19.87 -20.10
CA GLY A 158 -4.05 -21.19 -19.57
C GLY A 158 -3.90 -21.42 -18.06
N LEU A 159 -3.70 -20.35 -17.27
CA LEU A 159 -3.42 -20.43 -15.82
C LEU A 159 -4.63 -20.15 -14.90
N GLY A 160 -5.84 -20.02 -15.45
CA GLY A 160 -7.07 -19.81 -14.68
C GLY A 160 -7.47 -21.06 -13.88
N VAL A 161 -6.79 -21.30 -12.77
CA VAL A 161 -6.89 -22.53 -11.96
C VAL A 161 -7.51 -22.25 -10.59
N ILE A 162 -7.58 -20.98 -10.16
CA ILE A 162 -7.89 -20.63 -8.77
C ILE A 162 -9.17 -19.81 -8.67
N SER A 163 -10.12 -20.31 -7.88
CA SER A 163 -11.33 -19.55 -7.51
C SER A 163 -10.99 -18.42 -6.54
N ILE A 164 -11.71 -17.29 -6.64
CA ILE A 164 -11.54 -16.14 -5.74
C ILE A 164 -11.71 -16.52 -4.25
N GLU A 165 -12.51 -17.54 -3.95
CA GLU A 165 -12.71 -18.12 -2.61
C GLU A 165 -11.44 -18.76 -2.04
N ARG A 166 -10.57 -19.32 -2.88
CA ARG A 166 -9.27 -19.89 -2.48
C ARG A 166 -8.18 -18.82 -2.42
N ALA A 167 -8.26 -17.80 -3.28
CA ALA A 167 -7.30 -16.69 -3.28
C ALA A 167 -7.50 -15.71 -2.11
N TYR A 168 -8.73 -15.55 -1.62
CA TYR A 168 -9.04 -14.69 -0.49
C TYR A 168 -8.25 -15.03 0.79
N PRO A 169 -8.28 -16.27 1.33
CA PRO A 169 -7.49 -16.62 2.51
C PRO A 169 -5.98 -16.47 2.32
N LEU A 170 -5.45 -16.76 1.11
CA LEU A 170 -4.03 -16.54 0.80
C LEU A 170 -3.66 -15.05 0.93
N THR A 171 -4.53 -14.18 0.43
CA THR A 171 -4.32 -12.73 0.50
C THR A 171 -4.40 -12.23 1.94
N LEU A 172 -5.34 -12.74 2.75
CA LEU A 172 -5.40 -12.44 4.18
C LEU A 172 -4.13 -12.91 4.91
N GLY A 173 -3.63 -14.09 4.55
CA GLY A 173 -2.36 -14.61 5.04
C GLY A 173 -1.18 -13.69 4.72
N SER A 174 -1.10 -13.21 3.48
CA SER A 174 -0.07 -12.26 3.05
C SER A 174 -0.05 -10.97 3.88
N ASN A 175 -1.23 -10.46 4.26
CA ASN A 175 -1.31 -9.31 5.15
C ASN A 175 -0.74 -9.60 6.54
N ILE A 176 -0.98 -10.80 7.10
CA ILE A 176 -0.33 -11.24 8.34
C ILE A 176 1.19 -11.29 8.15
N GLY A 177 1.69 -11.89 7.07
CA GLY A 177 3.12 -11.96 6.78
C GLY A 177 3.79 -10.58 6.73
N THR A 178 3.12 -9.58 6.15
CA THR A 178 3.60 -8.19 6.11
C THR A 178 3.78 -7.61 7.52
N THR A 179 2.85 -7.89 8.43
CA THR A 179 2.94 -7.41 9.82
C THR A 179 4.08 -8.07 10.59
N THR A 180 4.40 -9.34 10.31
CA THR A 180 5.59 -10.00 10.87
C THR A 180 6.88 -9.31 10.43
N THR A 181 6.97 -8.91 9.16
CA THR A 181 8.11 -8.13 8.65
C THR A 181 8.21 -6.78 9.35
N ALA A 182 7.08 -6.09 9.58
CA ALA A 182 7.06 -4.83 10.32
C ALA A 182 7.54 -4.99 11.78
N ILE A 183 7.18 -6.09 12.45
CA ILE A 183 7.64 -6.41 13.79
C ILE A 183 9.16 -6.64 13.81
N LEU A 184 9.70 -7.41 12.86
CA LEU A 184 11.16 -7.61 12.76
C LEU A 184 11.91 -6.31 12.48
N ALA A 185 11.39 -5.47 11.59
CA ALA A 185 11.96 -4.16 11.29
C ALA A 185 11.92 -3.23 12.52
N ALA A 186 10.85 -3.28 13.32
CA ALA A 186 10.75 -2.55 14.56
C ALA A 186 11.77 -3.02 15.62
N LEU A 187 12.02 -4.33 15.72
CA LEU A 187 13.04 -4.89 16.62
C LEU A 187 14.47 -4.52 16.20
N ALA A 188 14.70 -4.28 14.91
CA ALA A 188 15.97 -3.79 14.38
C ALA A 188 16.16 -2.27 14.52
N SER A 189 15.17 -1.53 15.04
CA SER A 189 15.26 -0.08 15.22
C SER A 189 16.19 0.28 16.39
N PRO A 190 16.90 1.42 16.34
CA PRO A 190 17.70 1.92 17.46
C PRO A 190 16.90 2.01 18.76
N GLY A 191 17.56 1.76 19.91
CA GLY A 191 16.91 1.67 21.23
C GLY A 191 15.98 2.86 21.55
N ASP A 192 16.39 4.07 21.17
CA ASP A 192 15.64 5.31 21.41
C ASP A 192 14.28 5.36 20.69
N LYS A 193 14.14 4.62 19.58
CA LYS A 193 12.91 4.55 18.76
C LYS A 193 12.22 3.19 18.83
N LEU A 194 12.86 2.19 19.42
CA LEU A 194 12.39 0.81 19.46
C LEU A 194 10.97 0.71 20.03
N ALA A 195 10.69 1.38 21.15
CA ALA A 195 9.36 1.38 21.76
C ALA A 195 8.27 1.91 20.80
N SER A 196 8.52 3.05 20.15
CA SER A 196 7.59 3.65 19.20
C SER A 196 7.40 2.82 17.92
N SER A 197 8.49 2.31 17.34
CA SER A 197 8.43 1.47 16.14
C SER A 197 7.68 0.17 16.41
N PHE A 198 7.93 -0.44 17.58
CA PHE A 198 7.31 -1.70 17.98
C PHE A 198 5.82 -1.53 18.29
N GLN A 199 5.44 -0.44 18.95
CA GLN A 199 4.04 -0.09 19.16
C GLN A 199 3.28 0.02 17.83
N ILE A 200 3.84 0.74 16.85
CA ILE A 200 3.23 0.88 15.52
C ILE A 200 3.11 -0.49 14.85
N ALA A 201 4.15 -1.33 14.90
CA ALA A 201 4.13 -2.67 14.33
C ALA A 201 3.04 -3.56 14.97
N LEU A 202 2.85 -3.50 16.28
CA LEU A 202 1.77 -4.20 16.98
C LEU A 202 0.39 -3.66 16.62
N CYS A 203 0.23 -2.35 16.50
CA CYS A 203 -1.02 -1.75 16.02
C CYS A 203 -1.40 -2.30 14.64
N HIS A 204 -0.44 -2.38 13.71
CA HIS A 204 -0.66 -3.00 12.40
C HIS A 204 -1.00 -4.48 12.51
N PHE A 205 -0.31 -5.25 13.35
CA PHE A 205 -0.60 -6.67 13.57
C PHE A 205 -2.03 -6.89 14.07
N PHE A 206 -2.41 -6.23 15.18
CA PHE A 206 -3.75 -6.38 15.76
C PHE A 206 -4.87 -5.86 14.85
N PHE A 207 -4.62 -4.78 14.10
CA PHE A 207 -5.58 -4.30 13.11
C PHE A 207 -5.84 -5.34 12.02
N ASN A 208 -4.80 -6.00 11.50
CA ASN A 208 -4.96 -7.04 10.49
C ASN A 208 -5.64 -8.29 11.05
N ILE A 209 -5.26 -8.74 12.24
CA ILE A 209 -5.87 -9.92 12.89
C ILE A 209 -7.34 -9.66 13.23
N SER A 210 -7.68 -8.51 13.79
CA SER A 210 -9.07 -8.16 14.09
C SER A 210 -9.92 -8.06 12.82
N GLY A 211 -9.40 -7.49 11.74
CA GLY A 211 -10.05 -7.49 10.43
C GLY A 211 -10.30 -8.90 9.89
N ILE A 212 -9.34 -9.81 10.03
CA ILE A 212 -9.52 -11.22 9.63
C ILE A 212 -10.61 -11.87 10.48
N LEU A 213 -10.57 -11.72 11.80
CA LEU A 213 -11.57 -12.28 12.71
C LEU A 213 -12.98 -11.73 12.46
N LEU A 214 -13.09 -10.49 11.99
CA LEU A 214 -14.37 -9.87 11.65
C LEU A 214 -14.95 -10.43 10.34
N TRP A 215 -14.12 -10.60 9.31
CA TRP A 215 -14.61 -10.86 7.95
C TRP A 215 -14.51 -12.33 7.50
N TYR A 216 -13.60 -13.12 8.06
CA TYR A 216 -13.27 -14.46 7.54
C TYR A 216 -13.95 -15.67 8.23
N PRO A 217 -14.04 -15.74 9.59
CA PRO A 217 -14.53 -16.93 10.29
C PRO A 217 -15.95 -17.33 9.91
N LEU A 218 -16.83 -16.35 9.72
CA LEU A 218 -18.24 -16.59 9.44
C LEU A 218 -18.48 -16.53 7.92
N PRO A 219 -19.15 -17.53 7.31
CA PRO A 219 -19.34 -17.56 5.87
C PRO A 219 -20.22 -16.39 5.36
N PHE A 220 -21.12 -15.88 6.19
CA PHE A 220 -21.99 -14.75 5.84
C PHE A 220 -21.27 -13.40 5.89
N THR A 221 -20.21 -13.27 6.69
CA THR A 221 -19.40 -12.03 6.77
C THR A 221 -18.40 -11.96 5.63
N ARG A 222 -18.25 -12.95 4.75
CA ARG A 222 -17.34 -12.90 3.59
C ARG A 222 -17.84 -11.98 2.46
N LEU A 223 -18.37 -10.83 2.85
CA LEU A 223 -18.85 -9.73 2.02
C LEU A 223 -17.78 -9.18 1.07
N PRO A 224 -16.48 -9.08 1.45
CA PRO A 224 -15.44 -8.63 0.52
C PRO A 224 -15.34 -9.47 -0.77
N ILE A 225 -15.57 -10.79 -0.68
CA ILE A 225 -15.56 -11.66 -1.87
C ILE A 225 -16.71 -11.29 -2.82
N ARG A 226 -17.90 -11.04 -2.27
CA ARG A 226 -19.08 -10.64 -3.06
C ARG A 226 -18.88 -9.28 -3.70
N MET A 227 -18.34 -8.32 -2.95
CA MET A 227 -18.00 -7.00 -3.47
C MET A 227 -16.96 -7.08 -4.59
N ALA A 228 -15.91 -7.89 -4.42
CA ALA A 228 -14.88 -8.06 -5.44
C ALA A 228 -15.44 -8.66 -6.74
N LYS A 229 -16.32 -9.67 -6.65
CA LYS A 229 -17.02 -10.23 -7.81
C LYS A 229 -17.90 -9.20 -8.51
N ALA A 230 -18.76 -8.51 -7.75
CA ALA A 230 -19.65 -7.49 -8.30
C ALA A 230 -18.88 -6.33 -8.97
N LEU A 231 -17.79 -5.87 -8.35
CA LEU A 231 -16.93 -4.82 -8.89
C LEU A 231 -16.22 -5.29 -10.17
N GLY A 232 -15.73 -6.54 -10.18
CA GLY A 232 -15.08 -7.16 -11.33
C GLY A 232 -16.02 -7.30 -12.53
N GLU A 233 -17.24 -7.79 -12.33
CA GLU A 233 -18.26 -7.89 -13.38
C GLU A 233 -18.62 -6.53 -14.00
N ARG A 234 -18.78 -5.51 -13.15
CA ARG A 234 -19.05 -4.14 -13.61
C ARG A 234 -17.89 -3.54 -14.38
N THR A 235 -16.67 -3.80 -13.94
CA THR A 235 -15.44 -3.36 -14.61
C THR A 235 -15.23 -4.07 -15.95
N ALA A 236 -15.57 -5.36 -16.03
CA ALA A 236 -15.53 -6.12 -17.28
C ALA A 236 -16.52 -5.55 -18.32
N LYS A 237 -17.71 -5.12 -17.87
CA LYS A 237 -18.71 -4.49 -18.74
C LYS A 237 -18.33 -3.07 -19.16
N TYR A 238 -17.80 -2.27 -18.24
CA TYR A 238 -17.49 -0.85 -18.47
C TYR A 238 -16.01 -0.58 -18.18
N ARG A 239 -15.13 -0.65 -19.18
CA ARG A 239 -13.67 -0.51 -18.97
C ARG A 239 -13.26 0.83 -18.35
N TRP A 240 -13.98 1.92 -18.66
CA TRP A 240 -13.74 3.25 -18.09
C TRP A 240 -14.05 3.31 -16.59
N PHE A 241 -14.91 2.42 -16.09
CA PHE A 241 -15.26 2.33 -14.68
C PHE A 241 -14.05 2.00 -13.80
N ALA A 242 -13.08 1.20 -14.29
CA ALA A 242 -11.83 0.94 -13.57
C ALA A 242 -11.04 2.24 -13.28
N VAL A 243 -10.91 3.10 -14.29
CA VAL A 243 -10.18 4.37 -14.17
C VAL A 243 -10.91 5.30 -13.22
N LEU A 244 -12.24 5.41 -13.36
CA LEU A 244 -13.06 6.19 -12.43
C LEU A 244 -12.92 5.67 -11.00
N TYR A 245 -13.01 4.36 -10.80
CA TYR A 245 -12.85 3.72 -9.49
C TYR A 245 -11.48 4.06 -8.86
N LEU A 246 -10.39 3.99 -9.63
CA LEU A 246 -9.07 4.37 -9.14
C LEU A 246 -9.01 5.84 -8.73
N ILE A 247 -9.49 6.75 -9.59
CA ILE A 247 -9.50 8.19 -9.30
C ILE A 247 -10.34 8.48 -8.04
N VAL A 248 -11.52 7.89 -7.94
CA VAL A 248 -12.43 8.16 -6.83
C VAL A 248 -11.91 7.53 -5.53
N CYS A 249 -11.60 6.24 -5.53
CA CYS A 249 -11.28 5.51 -4.29
C CYS A 249 -9.84 5.70 -3.81
N PHE A 250 -8.87 5.92 -4.71
CA PHE A 250 -7.46 6.06 -4.31
C PHE A 250 -6.98 7.51 -4.24
N LEU A 251 -7.64 8.44 -4.94
CA LEU A 251 -7.25 9.87 -4.94
C LEU A 251 -8.31 10.73 -4.25
N LEU A 252 -9.49 10.90 -4.86
CA LEU A 252 -10.49 11.88 -4.41
C LEU A 252 -11.02 11.60 -3.01
N LEU A 253 -11.39 10.36 -2.70
CA LEU A 253 -11.97 10.00 -1.41
C LEU A 253 -10.96 10.16 -0.26
N PRO A 254 -9.73 9.62 -0.34
CA PRO A 254 -8.70 9.88 0.68
C PRO A 254 -8.37 11.36 0.83
N SER A 255 -8.24 12.11 -0.28
CA SER A 255 -8.00 13.55 -0.24
C SER A 255 -9.15 14.32 0.41
N LEU A 256 -10.40 13.95 0.13
CA LEU A 256 -11.59 14.55 0.73
C LEU A 256 -11.62 14.28 2.24
N ILE A 257 -11.43 13.03 2.67
CA ILE A 257 -11.40 12.67 4.10
C ILE A 257 -10.27 13.41 4.81
N PHE A 258 -9.08 13.47 4.21
CA PHE A 258 -7.96 14.22 4.75
C PHE A 258 -8.27 15.72 4.85
N GLY A 259 -8.85 16.33 3.81
CA GLY A 259 -9.24 17.73 3.81
C GLY A 259 -10.29 18.05 4.87
N ILE A 260 -11.30 17.20 5.03
CA ILE A 260 -12.33 17.34 6.07
C ILE A 260 -11.72 17.13 7.47
N SER A 261 -10.78 16.19 7.62
CA SER A 261 -10.06 15.95 8.88
C SER A 261 -9.27 17.19 9.33
N MET A 262 -8.62 17.89 8.39
CA MET A 262 -7.90 19.15 8.65
C MET A 262 -8.83 20.29 9.09
N ALA A 263 -10.10 20.29 8.64
CA ALA A 263 -11.11 21.26 9.07
C ALA A 263 -11.64 21.00 10.50
N GLY A 264 -11.21 19.92 11.14
CA GLY A 264 -11.51 19.60 12.53
C GLY A 264 -12.63 18.56 12.70
N TRP A 265 -12.67 17.96 13.88
CA TRP A 265 -13.56 16.82 14.17
C TRP A 265 -15.06 17.14 14.00
N ARG A 266 -15.47 18.40 14.23
CA ARG A 266 -16.87 18.84 14.02
C ARG A 266 -17.28 18.78 12.56
N ALA A 267 -16.40 19.20 11.65
CA ALA A 267 -16.64 19.11 10.21
C ALA A 267 -16.68 17.64 9.76
N LEU A 268 -15.78 16.82 10.30
CA LEU A 268 -15.74 15.39 10.03
C LEU A 268 -17.03 14.68 10.45
N VAL A 269 -17.54 14.95 11.64
CA VAL A 269 -18.82 14.39 12.10
C VAL A 269 -19.98 14.98 11.30
N GLY A 270 -19.99 16.30 11.07
CA GLY A 270 -21.05 16.98 10.35
C GLY A 270 -21.25 16.48 8.91
N VAL A 271 -20.17 16.16 8.19
CA VAL A 271 -20.22 15.62 6.83
C VAL A 271 -20.26 14.10 6.82
N GLY A 272 -19.53 13.45 7.73
CA GLY A 272 -19.42 12.00 7.80
C GLY A 272 -20.71 11.31 8.26
N THR A 273 -21.39 11.85 9.27
CA THR A 273 -22.63 11.29 9.81
C THR A 273 -23.76 11.19 8.78
N PRO A 274 -24.12 12.24 8.00
CA PRO A 274 -25.17 12.12 7.00
C PRO A 274 -24.78 11.16 5.86
N PHE A 275 -23.50 11.12 5.47
CA PHE A 275 -23.02 10.18 4.46
C PHE A 275 -23.12 8.72 4.92
N LEU A 276 -22.67 8.42 6.14
CA LEU A 276 -22.80 7.09 6.75
C LEU A 276 -24.27 6.71 6.97
N GLY A 277 -25.10 7.66 7.39
CA GLY A 277 -26.54 7.48 7.56
C GLY A 277 -27.22 7.12 6.24
N LEU A 278 -26.86 7.79 5.14
CA LEU A 278 -27.37 7.49 3.80
C LEU A 278 -26.93 6.08 3.35
N LEU A 279 -25.66 5.72 3.52
CA LEU A 279 -25.17 4.38 3.17
C LEU A 279 -25.86 3.29 3.98
N PHE A 280 -26.07 3.52 5.27
CA PHE A 280 -26.82 2.59 6.14
C PHE A 280 -28.27 2.47 5.68
N PHE A 281 -28.93 3.58 5.37
CA PHE A 281 -30.30 3.58 4.87
C PHE A 281 -30.44 2.79 3.56
N VAL A 282 -29.57 3.03 2.57
CA VAL A 282 -29.55 2.29 1.30
C VAL A 282 -29.29 0.81 1.55
N GLY A 283 -28.32 0.47 2.42
CA GLY A 283 -28.03 -0.90 2.79
C GLY A 283 -29.21 -1.61 3.45
N LEU A 284 -29.91 -0.93 4.37
CA LEU A 284 -31.09 -1.43 5.06
C LEU A 284 -32.25 -1.65 4.08
N VAL A 285 -32.53 -0.69 3.19
CA VAL A 285 -33.56 -0.81 2.16
C VAL A 285 -33.26 -1.99 1.24
N ASN A 286 -32.03 -2.14 0.75
CA ASN A 286 -31.63 -3.28 -0.08
C ASN A 286 -31.75 -4.62 0.66
N ALA A 287 -31.42 -4.66 1.96
CA ALA A 287 -31.57 -5.86 2.78
C ALA A 287 -33.05 -6.22 2.99
N LEU A 288 -33.91 -5.22 3.21
CA LEU A 288 -35.36 -5.39 3.36
C LEU A 288 -36.03 -5.78 2.04
N GLN A 289 -35.61 -5.22 0.90
CA GLN A 289 -36.05 -5.65 -0.44
C GLN A 289 -35.72 -7.13 -0.68
N ALA A 290 -34.53 -7.59 -0.27
CA ALA A 290 -34.07 -8.96 -0.47
C ALA A 290 -34.70 -9.99 0.48
N ARG A 291 -35.00 -9.62 1.74
CA ARG A 291 -35.54 -10.54 2.76
C ARG A 291 -37.06 -10.50 2.90
N SER A 292 -37.68 -9.32 2.75
CA SER A 292 -39.11 -9.12 3.05
C SER A 292 -39.71 -7.93 2.29
N PRO A 293 -39.98 -8.07 0.97
CA PRO A 293 -40.47 -6.97 0.13
C PRO A 293 -41.84 -6.42 0.56
N GLY A 294 -42.62 -7.19 1.33
CA GLY A 294 -43.96 -6.78 1.81
C GLY A 294 -43.98 -5.73 2.93
N HIS A 295 -42.86 -5.48 3.62
CA HIS A 295 -42.78 -4.46 4.68
C HIS A 295 -42.34 -3.08 4.18
N LEU A 296 -41.96 -2.96 2.92
CA LEU A 296 -41.53 -1.70 2.30
C LEU A 296 -42.69 -1.01 1.58
N PRO A 297 -42.80 0.33 1.65
CA PRO A 297 -43.72 1.09 0.81
C PRO A 297 -43.44 0.82 -0.67
N LYS A 298 -44.47 0.77 -1.52
CA LYS A 298 -44.35 0.44 -2.95
C LYS A 298 -43.28 1.25 -3.69
N TRP A 299 -43.02 2.48 -3.26
CA TRP A 299 -42.02 3.38 -3.86
C TRP A 299 -40.56 3.10 -3.47
N LEU A 300 -40.33 2.35 -2.38
CA LEU A 300 -39.01 1.89 -1.94
C LEU A 300 -38.78 0.41 -2.25
N GLN A 301 -39.74 -0.28 -2.88
CA GLN A 301 -39.60 -1.68 -3.30
C GLN A 301 -38.73 -1.79 -4.56
N THR A 302 -38.84 -0.81 -5.45
CA THR A 302 -37.93 -0.66 -6.58
C THR A 302 -37.31 0.72 -6.54
N TRP A 303 -36.07 0.78 -6.99
CA TRP A 303 -35.32 2.02 -7.08
C TRP A 303 -35.77 2.85 -8.31
N ASP A 304 -36.80 2.46 -9.06
CA ASP A 304 -37.18 3.10 -10.33
C ASP A 304 -37.54 4.60 -10.25
N PHE A 305 -37.75 5.12 -9.04
CA PHE A 305 -38.00 6.53 -8.81
C PHE A 305 -36.78 7.45 -8.94
N LEU A 306 -35.55 6.96 -8.74
CA LEU A 306 -34.37 7.84 -8.93
C LEU A 306 -34.00 7.92 -10.41
N PRO A 307 -33.38 9.04 -10.83
CA PRO A 307 -32.93 9.22 -12.19
C PRO A 307 -32.07 8.07 -12.72
N ALA A 308 -32.18 7.77 -14.01
CA ALA A 308 -31.50 6.65 -14.66
C ALA A 308 -29.97 6.64 -14.45
N TRP A 309 -29.32 7.79 -14.25
CA TRP A 309 -27.88 7.89 -13.97
C TRP A 309 -27.47 7.34 -12.59
N MET A 310 -28.41 7.26 -11.63
CA MET A 310 -28.16 6.69 -10.30
C MET A 310 -28.29 5.17 -10.28
N HIS A 311 -29.04 4.57 -11.22
CA HIS A 311 -29.32 3.12 -11.26
C HIS A 311 -28.72 2.37 -12.45
N SER A 312 -28.37 3.10 -13.51
CA SER A 312 -27.73 2.53 -14.68
C SER A 312 -26.51 3.36 -15.09
N LEU A 313 -25.41 2.66 -15.36
CA LEU A 313 -24.20 3.24 -15.94
C LEU A 313 -24.31 3.40 -17.48
N GLN A 314 -25.35 2.84 -18.12
CA GLN A 314 -25.56 2.88 -19.57
C GLN A 314 -25.60 4.29 -20.19
N PRO A 315 -26.29 5.30 -19.62
CA PRO A 315 -26.32 6.63 -20.25
C PRO A 315 -24.94 7.30 -20.24
N LEU A 316 -24.17 7.13 -19.17
CA LEU A 316 -22.81 7.65 -19.08
C LEU A 316 -21.85 6.90 -20.00
N ASP A 317 -22.04 5.59 -20.14
CA ASP A 317 -21.27 4.75 -21.06
C ASP A 317 -21.48 5.15 -22.53
N GLN A 318 -22.72 5.45 -22.92
CA GLN A 318 -23.02 5.96 -24.27
C GLN A 318 -22.35 7.31 -24.55
N LEU A 319 -22.32 8.21 -23.56
CA LEU A 319 -21.64 9.50 -23.69
C LEU A 319 -20.12 9.35 -23.82
N ILE A 320 -19.50 8.51 -22.99
CA ILE A 320 -18.05 8.26 -23.04
C ILE A 320 -17.67 7.55 -24.34
N THR A 321 -18.47 6.60 -24.79
CA THR A 321 -18.24 5.89 -26.06
C THR A 321 -18.36 6.83 -27.25
N ARG A 322 -19.37 7.72 -27.27
CA ARG A 322 -19.48 8.78 -28.29
C ARG A 322 -18.32 9.76 -28.25
N ALA A 323 -17.84 10.12 -27.07
CA ALA A 323 -16.67 11.00 -26.94
C ALA A 323 -15.39 10.34 -27.45
N ARG A 324 -15.19 9.04 -27.20
CA ARG A 324 -14.05 8.27 -27.76
C ARG A 324 -14.15 8.10 -29.27
N LEU A 325 -15.32 7.71 -29.79
CA LEU A 325 -15.56 7.58 -31.22
C LEU A 325 -15.61 8.91 -31.97
N GLY A 326 -15.83 10.03 -31.27
CA GLY A 326 -15.71 11.37 -31.83
C GLY A 326 -14.26 11.89 -31.90
N LEU A 327 -13.34 11.27 -31.14
CA LEU A 327 -11.90 11.52 -31.17
C LEU A 327 -11.17 10.60 -32.16
N ASP A 328 -11.68 9.38 -32.35
CA ASP A 328 -11.17 8.42 -33.32
C ASP A 328 -11.97 8.51 -34.63
N ASN A 329 -11.34 9.03 -35.69
CA ASN A 329 -11.89 9.00 -37.06
C ASN A 329 -12.49 7.61 -37.41
N PRO A 330 -13.62 7.52 -38.15
CA PRO A 330 -14.38 6.29 -38.36
C PRO A 330 -13.74 5.34 -39.39
N ALA A 331 -12.46 5.03 -39.26
CA ALA A 331 -11.71 4.18 -40.20
C ALA A 331 -11.12 2.88 -39.58
N LEU A 332 -11.35 2.58 -38.29
CA LEU A 332 -11.02 1.27 -37.72
C LEU A 332 -12.21 0.65 -37.00
N SER A 333 -13.02 -0.06 -37.77
CA SER A 333 -14.03 -1.00 -37.31
C SER A 333 -13.41 -2.17 -36.55
N TYR A 334 -13.82 -2.37 -35.29
CA TYR A 334 -13.73 -3.69 -34.63
C TYR A 334 -14.76 -4.64 -35.28
N PRO A 335 -14.45 -5.93 -35.48
CA PRO A 335 -15.41 -6.86 -36.05
C PRO A 335 -16.58 -7.09 -35.09
N GLU A 336 -17.76 -7.11 -35.70
CA GLU A 336 -19.08 -7.36 -35.12
C GLU A 336 -19.10 -8.67 -34.31
N GLU A 337 -19.47 -8.60 -33.02
CA GLU A 337 -19.78 -9.80 -32.23
C GLU A 337 -21.12 -10.37 -32.71
N VAL A 338 -21.08 -11.61 -33.23
CA VAL A 338 -22.25 -12.41 -33.63
C VAL A 338 -23.19 -12.57 -32.41
N PRO A 339 -24.51 -12.35 -32.53
CA PRO A 339 -25.42 -12.52 -31.41
C PRO A 339 -25.54 -14.00 -31.04
N GLY A 340 -25.08 -14.36 -29.83
CA GLY A 340 -25.39 -15.64 -29.19
C GLY A 340 -26.88 -15.75 -28.82
N PRO A 341 -27.43 -16.98 -28.72
CA PRO A 341 -28.87 -17.19 -28.65
C PRO A 341 -29.48 -16.63 -27.37
N ALA A 342 -30.64 -15.99 -27.53
CA ALA A 342 -31.43 -15.39 -26.47
C ALA A 342 -31.80 -16.42 -25.38
N ILE A 343 -31.38 -16.15 -24.15
CA ILE A 343 -31.86 -16.86 -22.96
C ILE A 343 -33.30 -16.41 -22.70
N ARG A 344 -34.28 -17.26 -23.06
CA ARG A 344 -35.68 -17.12 -22.62
C ARG A 344 -35.73 -17.39 -21.12
N VAL A 345 -35.95 -16.33 -20.35
CA VAL A 345 -36.34 -16.41 -18.94
C VAL A 345 -37.85 -16.72 -18.88
N GLY A 346 -38.19 -17.89 -18.34
CA GLY A 346 -39.48 -18.17 -17.69
C GLY A 346 -40.67 -18.54 -18.59
N SER A 347 -41.01 -19.83 -18.65
CA SER A 347 -42.41 -20.26 -18.75
C SER A 347 -42.83 -20.98 -17.47
N PRO A 348 -44.09 -20.87 -17.03
CA PRO A 348 -44.59 -21.53 -15.84
C PRO A 348 -44.73 -23.05 -16.06
N ARG A 349 -44.33 -23.85 -15.06
CA ARG A 349 -44.51 -25.31 -15.06
C ARG A 349 -46.01 -25.67 -15.05
N PRO A 350 -46.48 -26.59 -15.91
CA PRO A 350 -47.79 -27.21 -15.75
C PRO A 350 -47.75 -28.34 -14.69
N PRO A 351 -48.91 -28.75 -14.14
CA PRO A 351 -48.99 -29.61 -12.96
C PRO A 351 -48.64 -31.08 -13.28
N LEU A 352 -48.05 -31.76 -12.30
CA LEU A 352 -47.69 -33.17 -12.36
C LEU A 352 -48.96 -34.03 -12.21
N HIS A 353 -49.42 -34.64 -13.30
CA HIS A 353 -50.39 -35.73 -13.25
C HIS A 353 -49.70 -37.02 -12.81
N SER A 354 -50.36 -37.70 -11.86
CA SER A 354 -50.11 -39.07 -11.42
C SER A 354 -50.16 -40.08 -12.58
N ALA A 355 -49.17 -40.94 -12.70
CA ALA A 355 -49.29 -42.21 -13.42
C ALA A 355 -48.38 -43.29 -12.80
N THR A 356 -49.05 -44.07 -11.95
CA THR A 356 -48.86 -45.46 -11.57
C THR A 356 -48.42 -46.40 -12.72
N ARG A 357 -47.67 -47.47 -12.38
CA ARG A 357 -47.49 -48.77 -13.10
C ARG A 357 -46.68 -48.70 -14.41
N LEU A 358 -45.74 -49.60 -14.71
CA LEU A 358 -45.53 -51.02 -14.38
C LEU A 358 -44.03 -51.31 -14.19
#